data_AF-A0A3A8IIY0-F1
#
_entry.id   AF-A0A3A8IIY0-F1
#
_cell.length_a   1.000
_cell.length_b   1.000
_cell.length_c   1.000
_cell.angle_alpha   90.00
_cell.angle_beta   90.00
_cell.angle_gamma   90.00
#
_symmetry.space_group_name_H-M   'P 1'
#
loop_
_entity.id
_entity.type
_entity.pdbx_description
1 polymer ?
#
loop_
_entity_poly.entity_id
_entity_poly.type
_entity_poly.pdbx_seq_one_letter_code
_entity_poly.pdbx_strand_id
1 'polypeptide(L)'
;MEEPDGASYNARPPAMRLQEAQKLLDRCFTGTREGASRLHEPSDPRFSGRGGAVWLEYRWYVRERGMAEVFLKWDRVPSGAEKTAEATVLRTHLMGQSPMLSQRALRTVEGGTPAPERILDVLRGDGIRRECVAKGRTTVTVEHWESMRPTALLDVAKFEELAAPLEAEDSTPESRHEAVQRLSAAERSPRVVDVLLRMVARKPSLMALRILSEWGEVQARQYLQRDLAALTPGNAADLWALTALDRRFEAWEALAHPV
;
A
#
# COMPACT_ATOMS: atom_id res chain seq x y z
N MET A 1 -11.80 -40.40 -41.99
CA MET A 1 -12.48 -40.15 -40.70
C MET A 1 -11.45 -39.44 -39.86
N GLU A 2 -11.39 -38.11 -40.01
CA GLU A 2 -10.44 -37.26 -39.30
C GLU A 2 -11.03 -36.96 -37.92
N GLU A 3 -10.28 -37.28 -36.87
CA GLU A 3 -10.62 -36.89 -35.50
C GLU A 3 -10.53 -35.37 -35.37
N PRO A 4 -11.47 -34.72 -34.68
CA PRO A 4 -11.42 -33.27 -34.48
C PRO A 4 -10.31 -32.92 -33.48
N ASP A 5 -9.53 -31.91 -33.84
CA ASP A 5 -8.49 -31.28 -33.02
C ASP A 5 -8.93 -31.15 -31.56
N GLY A 6 -8.23 -31.90 -30.70
CA GLY A 6 -8.40 -31.84 -29.26
C GLY A 6 -8.16 -30.42 -28.77
N ALA A 7 -9.22 -29.76 -28.31
CA ALA A 7 -9.12 -28.54 -27.54
C ALA A 7 -8.10 -28.77 -26.41
N SER A 8 -7.03 -27.97 -26.40
CA SER A 8 -6.03 -27.99 -25.33
C SER A 8 -6.70 -27.56 -24.02
N TYR A 9 -7.15 -28.55 -23.26
CA TYR A 9 -7.74 -28.41 -21.91
C TYR A 9 -6.73 -27.90 -20.85
N ASN A 10 -5.53 -27.49 -21.27
CA ASN A 10 -4.45 -26.98 -20.41
C ASN A 10 -4.17 -25.48 -20.57
N ALA A 11 -4.99 -24.74 -21.32
CA ALA A 11 -4.89 -23.29 -21.35
C ALA A 11 -5.28 -22.73 -19.96
N ARG A 12 -4.27 -22.39 -19.14
CA ARG A 12 -4.49 -21.62 -17.91
C ARG A 12 -5.37 -20.41 -18.25
N PRO A 13 -6.41 -20.10 -17.47
CA PRO A 13 -7.28 -18.96 -17.77
C PRO A 13 -6.42 -17.69 -17.88
N PRO A 14 -6.66 -16.85 -18.90
CA PRO A 14 -5.86 -15.65 -19.15
C PRO A 14 -5.93 -14.70 -17.96
N ALA A 15 -4.92 -13.85 -17.78
CA ALA A 15 -5.02 -12.79 -16.78
C ALA A 15 -6.09 -11.77 -17.20
N MET A 16 -6.60 -11.02 -16.23
CA MET A 16 -7.45 -9.87 -16.49
C MET A 16 -6.65 -8.82 -17.28
N ARG A 17 -7.24 -8.25 -18.32
CA ARG A 17 -6.59 -7.14 -19.04
C ARG A 17 -6.46 -5.93 -18.12
N LEU A 18 -5.40 -5.14 -18.27
CA LEU A 18 -5.17 -3.94 -17.47
C LEU A 18 -6.40 -3.00 -17.47
N GLN A 19 -7.00 -2.80 -18.64
CA GLN A 19 -8.21 -1.98 -18.79
C GLN A 19 -9.42 -2.55 -18.04
N GLU A 20 -9.53 -3.88 -17.93
CA GLU A 20 -10.60 -4.53 -17.18
C GLU A 20 -10.39 -4.35 -15.67
N ALA A 21 -9.14 -4.41 -15.20
CA ALA A 21 -8.79 -4.13 -13.81
C ALA A 21 -9.08 -2.67 -13.43
N GLN A 22 -8.75 -1.72 -14.31
CA GLN A 22 -9.08 -0.31 -14.12
C GLN A 22 -10.59 -0.07 -14.12
N LYS A 23 -11.35 -0.66 -15.07
CA LYS A 23 -12.82 -0.59 -15.09
C LYS A 23 -13.47 -1.24 -13.87
N LEU A 24 -12.89 -2.35 -13.37
CA LEU A 24 -13.32 -2.99 -12.13
C LEU A 24 -13.19 -2.00 -10.97
N LEU A 25 -12.03 -1.35 -10.82
CA LEU A 25 -11.79 -0.34 -9.79
C LEU A 25 -12.76 0.84 -9.90
N ASP A 26 -12.90 1.41 -11.10
CA ASP A 26 -13.77 2.56 -11.32
C ASP A 26 -15.23 2.24 -10.95
N ARG A 27 -15.71 1.04 -11.29
CA ARG A 27 -17.04 0.54 -10.91
C ARG A 27 -17.15 0.28 -9.40
N CYS A 28 -16.13 -0.33 -8.81
CA CYS A 28 -16.12 -0.70 -7.40
C CYS A 28 -16.00 0.51 -6.48
N PHE A 29 -15.37 1.60 -6.91
CA PHE A 29 -15.23 2.83 -6.13
C PHE A 29 -16.04 4.01 -6.67
N THR A 30 -16.96 3.77 -7.62
CA THR A 30 -17.86 4.81 -8.16
C THR A 30 -18.53 5.62 -7.05
N GLY A 31 -18.51 6.95 -7.19
CA GLY A 31 -19.07 7.89 -6.20
C GLY A 31 -18.17 8.13 -4.98
N THR A 32 -16.97 7.57 -4.96
CA THR A 32 -15.95 7.85 -3.94
C THR A 32 -14.95 8.87 -4.49
N ARG A 33 -14.52 9.79 -3.63
CA ARG A 33 -13.52 10.80 -3.99
C ARG A 33 -12.12 10.19 -3.93
N GLU A 34 -11.28 10.54 -4.90
CA GLU A 34 -9.84 10.33 -4.77
C GLU A 34 -9.25 11.44 -3.89
N GLY A 35 -8.57 11.04 -2.81
CA GLY A 35 -8.00 11.95 -1.81
C GLY A 35 -6.73 12.64 -2.28
N ALA A 36 -6.03 12.06 -3.25
CA ALA A 36 -4.82 12.59 -3.85
C ALA A 36 -4.72 12.17 -5.33
N SER A 37 -3.88 12.87 -6.09
CA SER A 37 -3.63 12.53 -7.49
C SER A 37 -3.00 11.14 -7.64
N ARG A 38 -3.49 10.35 -8.60
CA ARG A 38 -2.97 9.02 -8.92
C ARG A 38 -1.47 9.04 -9.18
N LEU A 39 -0.77 8.04 -8.70
CA LEU A 39 0.64 7.82 -9.01
C LEU A 39 0.73 6.69 -10.04
N HIS A 40 0.99 7.04 -11.29
CA HIS A 40 1.04 6.10 -12.41
C HIS A 40 2.44 6.11 -13.03
N GLU A 41 3.19 5.03 -12.82
CA GLU A 41 4.61 4.95 -13.14
C GLU A 41 4.92 5.20 -14.62
N PRO A 42 4.22 4.59 -15.60
CA PRO A 42 4.53 4.80 -17.01
C PRO A 42 4.38 6.24 -17.49
N SER A 43 3.50 7.04 -16.86
CA SER A 43 3.25 8.42 -17.26
C SER A 43 4.08 9.45 -16.53
N ASP A 44 4.83 9.05 -15.50
CA ASP A 44 5.59 9.97 -14.66
C ASP A 44 7.10 9.88 -14.99
N PRO A 45 7.66 10.89 -15.67
CA PRO A 45 9.04 10.83 -16.19
C PRO A 45 10.09 10.71 -15.09
N ARG A 46 9.74 11.07 -13.84
CA ARG A 46 10.64 10.94 -12.69
C ARG A 46 11.00 9.48 -12.40
N PHE A 47 10.19 8.52 -12.84
CA PHE A 47 10.39 7.09 -12.63
C PHE A 47 10.88 6.33 -13.86
N SER A 48 11.18 7.03 -14.96
CA SER A 48 11.68 6.44 -16.20
C SER A 48 12.93 5.56 -16.00
N GLY A 49 13.79 5.90 -15.03
CA GLY A 49 15.00 5.15 -14.69
C GLY A 49 14.82 3.97 -13.72
N ARG A 50 13.61 3.70 -13.21
CA ARG A 50 13.39 2.58 -12.29
C ARG A 50 13.60 1.26 -13.06
N GLY A 51 14.42 0.34 -12.56
CA GLY A 51 14.80 -0.90 -13.27
C GLY A 51 13.85 -2.10 -13.12
N GLY A 52 12.56 -1.88 -12.82
CA GLY A 52 11.61 -2.98 -12.55
C GLY A 52 11.18 -3.75 -13.80
N ALA A 53 10.85 -5.04 -13.65
CA ALA A 53 10.18 -5.82 -14.70
C ALA A 53 8.67 -5.51 -14.82
N VAL A 54 8.15 -4.66 -13.94
CA VAL A 54 6.72 -4.33 -13.84
C VAL A 54 6.47 -2.81 -13.77
N TRP A 55 5.28 -2.40 -14.16
CA TRP A 55 4.71 -1.08 -13.94
C TRP A 55 3.75 -1.08 -12.76
N LEU A 56 3.67 0.06 -12.07
CA LEU A 56 2.84 0.25 -10.89
C LEU A 56 1.89 1.45 -11.02
N GLU A 57 0.72 1.32 -10.41
CA GLU A 57 -0.25 2.40 -10.22
C GLU A 57 -0.78 2.38 -8.78
N TYR A 58 -0.81 3.56 -8.15
CA TYR A 58 -1.47 3.78 -6.86
C TYR A 58 -2.65 4.74 -6.98
N ARG A 59 -3.72 4.45 -6.23
CA ARG A 59 -4.89 5.32 -6.05
C ARG A 59 -5.29 5.37 -4.58
N TRP A 60 -5.89 6.46 -4.14
CA TRP A 60 -6.35 6.65 -2.76
C TRP A 60 -7.80 7.11 -2.73
N TYR A 61 -8.73 6.20 -2.43
CA TYR A 61 -10.15 6.54 -2.29
C TYR A 61 -10.48 6.85 -0.84
N VAL A 62 -11.10 7.98 -0.57
CA VAL A 62 -11.37 8.44 0.80
C VAL A 62 -12.86 8.62 1.05
N ARG A 63 -13.32 8.23 2.24
CA ARG A 63 -14.71 8.36 2.68
C ARG A 63 -14.79 8.22 4.20
N GLU A 64 -15.70 8.97 4.83
CA GLU A 64 -15.95 8.88 6.28
C GLU A 64 -14.67 9.14 7.10
N ARG A 65 -14.16 8.12 7.80
CA ARG A 65 -12.90 8.17 8.57
C ARG A 65 -11.90 7.15 8.03
N GLY A 66 -12.05 6.72 6.78
CA GLY A 66 -11.23 5.69 6.17
C GLY A 66 -10.70 6.06 4.79
N MET A 67 -9.73 5.26 4.36
CA MET A 67 -9.07 5.34 3.08
C MET A 67 -8.83 3.93 2.53
N ALA A 68 -9.10 3.76 1.25
CA ALA A 68 -8.71 2.59 0.47
C ALA A 68 -7.53 2.99 -0.42
N GLU A 69 -6.34 2.52 -0.09
CA GLU A 69 -5.19 2.59 -0.99
C GLU A 69 -5.20 1.39 -1.92
N VAL A 70 -5.23 1.65 -3.21
CA VAL A 70 -5.19 0.62 -4.24
C VAL A 70 -3.82 0.61 -4.89
N PHE A 71 -3.28 -0.59 -5.06
CA PHE A 71 -2.04 -0.90 -5.75
C PHE A 71 -2.34 -1.84 -6.92
N LEU A 72 -2.03 -1.41 -8.13
CA LEU A 72 -2.17 -2.18 -9.35
C LEU A 72 -0.80 -2.40 -10.00
N LYS A 73 -0.52 -3.63 -10.40
CA LYS A 73 0.75 -4.06 -10.99
C LYS A 73 0.51 -4.85 -12.28
N TRP A 74 1.32 -4.58 -13.29
CA TRP A 74 1.35 -5.33 -14.55
C TRP A 74 2.76 -5.37 -15.11
N ASP A 75 3.02 -6.28 -16.06
CA ASP A 75 4.35 -6.40 -16.66
C ASP A 75 4.70 -5.16 -17.48
N ARG A 76 5.98 -4.82 -17.53
CA ARG A 76 6.42 -3.73 -18.38
C ARG A 76 6.24 -4.10 -19.84
N VAL A 77 5.50 -3.25 -20.55
CA VAL A 77 5.26 -3.36 -21.98
C VAL A 77 5.84 -2.14 -22.70
N PRO A 78 6.23 -2.28 -23.98
CA PRO A 78 6.64 -1.15 -24.81
C PRO A 78 5.53 -0.08 -24.91
N SER A 79 5.93 1.18 -25.10
CA SER A 79 4.99 2.28 -25.32
C SER A 79 4.01 1.96 -26.44
N GLY A 80 2.71 2.14 -26.17
CA GLY A 80 1.62 1.82 -27.11
C GLY A 80 1.06 0.39 -27.03
N ALA A 81 1.73 -0.53 -26.32
CA ALA A 81 1.26 -1.90 -26.09
C ALA A 81 0.43 -2.06 -24.79
N GLU A 82 0.18 -0.98 -24.06
CA GLU A 82 -0.63 -1.01 -22.82
C GLU A 82 -2.04 -1.57 -23.03
N LYS A 83 -2.61 -1.45 -24.24
CA LYS A 83 -3.94 -1.97 -24.56
C LYS A 83 -4.05 -3.48 -24.46
N THR A 84 -2.93 -4.20 -24.60
CA THR A 84 -2.84 -5.66 -24.48
C THR A 84 -2.19 -6.09 -23.17
N ALA A 85 -1.83 -5.15 -22.28
CA ALA A 85 -1.21 -5.47 -21.01
C ALA A 85 -2.20 -6.22 -20.10
N GLU A 86 -1.66 -7.12 -19.30
CA GLU A 86 -2.39 -7.94 -18.33
C GLU A 86 -2.06 -7.51 -16.91
N ALA A 87 -3.08 -7.31 -16.09
CA ALA A 87 -2.91 -7.04 -14.67
C ALA A 87 -2.44 -8.33 -13.97
N THR A 88 -1.35 -8.25 -13.20
CA THR A 88 -0.84 -9.40 -12.43
C THR A 88 -1.30 -9.35 -10.98
N VAL A 89 -1.35 -8.14 -10.39
CA VAL A 89 -1.80 -7.94 -9.00
C VAL A 89 -2.70 -6.72 -8.91
N LEU A 90 -3.81 -6.89 -8.19
CA LEU A 90 -4.65 -5.80 -7.71
C LEU A 90 -4.78 -5.95 -6.19
N ARG A 91 -4.25 -5.01 -5.42
CA ARG A 91 -4.30 -5.03 -3.96
C ARG A 91 -4.97 -3.77 -3.43
N THR A 92 -5.85 -3.92 -2.45
CA THR A 92 -6.50 -2.81 -1.75
C THR A 92 -6.16 -2.90 -0.26
N HIS A 93 -5.54 -1.86 0.29
CA HIS A 93 -5.34 -1.68 1.72
C HIS A 93 -6.43 -0.76 2.26
N LEU A 94 -7.28 -1.28 3.14
CA LEU A 94 -8.29 -0.52 3.87
C LEU A 94 -7.70 -0.06 5.20
N MET A 95 -7.59 1.26 5.36
CA MET A 95 -7.05 1.93 6.54
C MET A 95 -8.09 2.90 7.12
N GLY A 96 -8.08 3.08 8.44
CA GLY A 96 -9.02 3.95 9.16
C GLY A 96 -10.29 3.22 9.57
N GLN A 97 -11.45 3.86 9.44
CA GLN A 97 -12.76 3.21 9.63
C GLN A 97 -13.73 3.71 8.57
N SER A 98 -14.02 2.85 7.58
CA SER A 98 -15.13 3.10 6.65
C SER A 98 -15.82 1.80 6.21
N PRO A 99 -17.03 1.52 6.74
CA PRO A 99 -17.86 0.43 6.25
C PRO A 99 -18.16 0.55 4.75
N MET A 100 -18.34 1.78 4.25
CA MET A 100 -18.59 2.02 2.83
C MET A 100 -17.38 1.59 2.00
N LEU A 101 -16.17 2.03 2.31
CA LEU A 101 -14.97 1.62 1.57
C LEU A 101 -14.74 0.12 1.65
N SER A 102 -14.98 -0.49 2.80
CA SER A 102 -14.91 -1.95 2.98
C SER A 102 -15.86 -2.66 2.01
N GLN A 103 -17.15 -2.31 2.00
CA GLN A 103 -18.12 -2.89 1.07
C GLN A 103 -17.71 -2.67 -0.40
N ARG A 104 -17.25 -1.46 -0.74
CA ARG A 104 -16.79 -1.11 -2.10
C ARG A 104 -15.60 -1.96 -2.54
N ALA A 105 -14.62 -2.16 -1.66
CA ALA A 105 -13.44 -2.98 -1.90
C ALA A 105 -13.79 -4.46 -2.06
N LEU A 106 -14.72 -5.00 -1.26
CA LEU A 106 -15.14 -6.41 -1.38
C LEU A 106 -15.74 -6.73 -2.76
N ARG A 107 -16.36 -5.76 -3.43
CA ARG A 107 -16.83 -5.95 -4.82
C ARG A 107 -15.72 -6.23 -5.82
N THR A 108 -14.46 -5.92 -5.48
CA THR A 108 -13.31 -6.25 -6.34
C THR A 108 -13.00 -7.75 -6.34
N VAL A 109 -13.35 -8.47 -5.26
CA VAL A 109 -13.09 -9.91 -5.11
C VAL A 109 -14.30 -10.77 -5.52
N GLU A 110 -15.50 -10.19 -5.61
CA GLU A 110 -16.73 -10.88 -6.05
C GLU A 110 -16.56 -11.65 -7.36
N GLY A 111 -16.97 -12.92 -7.39
CA GLY A 111 -16.88 -13.79 -8.57
C GLY A 111 -15.46 -14.23 -8.95
N GLY A 112 -14.46 -14.00 -8.10
CA GLY A 112 -13.17 -14.68 -8.18
C GLY A 112 -13.21 -16.06 -7.53
N THR A 113 -12.27 -16.93 -7.90
CA THR A 113 -12.07 -18.21 -7.19
C THR A 113 -11.11 -18.01 -6.04
N PRO A 114 -11.22 -18.73 -4.90
CA PRO A 114 -10.24 -18.63 -3.84
C PRO A 114 -8.82 -18.87 -4.37
N ALA A 115 -7.94 -17.89 -4.21
CA ALA A 115 -6.55 -18.04 -4.60
C ALA A 115 -5.78 -18.70 -3.44
N PRO A 116 -4.89 -19.67 -3.69
CA PRO A 116 -3.85 -19.96 -2.71
C PRO A 116 -3.10 -18.66 -2.41
N GLU A 117 -2.66 -18.45 -1.16
CA GLU A 117 -1.81 -17.32 -0.74
C GLU A 117 -0.48 -17.34 -1.50
N ARG A 118 -0.52 -16.98 -2.78
CA ARG A 118 0.61 -16.86 -3.68
C ARG A 118 0.69 -15.38 -3.97
N ILE A 119 1.53 -14.65 -3.24
CA ILE A 119 2.30 -13.48 -3.68
C ILE A 119 2.84 -12.75 -2.44
N LEU A 120 4.18 -12.76 -2.33
CA LEU A 120 5.06 -11.89 -1.53
C LEU A 120 4.63 -11.65 -0.07
N ASP A 121 5.27 -12.37 0.84
CA ASP A 121 5.33 -12.07 2.28
C ASP A 121 3.99 -11.85 2.99
N VAL A 122 3.03 -12.76 2.78
CA VAL A 122 1.91 -12.88 3.73
C VAL A 122 2.46 -13.55 4.99
N LEU A 123 2.95 -12.73 5.92
CA LEU A 123 3.28 -13.18 7.28
C LEU A 123 1.97 -13.61 7.95
N ARG A 124 1.72 -14.91 8.01
CA ARG A 124 0.62 -15.43 8.85
C ARG A 124 0.87 -15.00 10.30
N GLY A 125 -0.11 -14.33 10.90
CA GLY A 125 -0.02 -13.84 12.29
C GLY A 125 0.25 -12.35 12.44
N ASP A 126 0.26 -11.57 11.36
CA ASP A 126 0.41 -10.10 11.41
C ASP A 126 -0.87 -9.34 11.84
N GLY A 127 -1.96 -10.06 12.14
CA GLY A 127 -3.22 -9.48 12.59
C GLY A 127 -4.06 -8.82 11.50
N ILE A 128 -3.59 -8.82 10.24
CA ILE A 128 -4.31 -8.21 9.12
C ILE A 128 -5.26 -9.23 8.51
N ARG A 129 -6.57 -8.91 8.52
CA ARG A 129 -7.58 -9.73 7.84
C ARG A 129 -7.49 -9.54 6.34
N ARG A 130 -7.49 -10.63 5.57
CA ARG A 130 -7.34 -10.60 4.11
C ARG A 130 -8.41 -11.40 3.41
N GLU A 131 -8.87 -10.88 2.28
CA GLU A 131 -9.69 -11.59 1.31
C GLU A 131 -8.91 -11.67 0.00
N CYS A 132 -8.67 -12.88 -0.51
CA CYS A 132 -7.80 -13.11 -1.66
C CYS A 132 -8.46 -14.05 -2.66
N VAL A 133 -8.59 -13.59 -3.91
CA VAL A 133 -9.15 -14.38 -5.01
C VAL A 133 -8.28 -14.30 -6.25
N ALA A 134 -8.41 -15.31 -7.10
CA ALA A 134 -7.87 -15.33 -8.44
C ALA A 134 -8.98 -14.96 -9.43
N LYS A 135 -8.65 -14.08 -10.37
CA LYS A 135 -9.44 -13.80 -11.57
C LYS A 135 -8.58 -14.13 -12.78
N GLY A 136 -8.66 -15.38 -13.21
CA GLY A 136 -7.67 -15.96 -14.11
C GLY A 136 -6.31 -16.05 -13.43
N ARG A 137 -5.27 -15.46 -14.03
CA ARG A 137 -3.93 -15.35 -13.42
C ARG A 137 -3.73 -14.11 -12.54
N THR A 138 -4.67 -13.17 -12.55
CA THR A 138 -4.60 -11.95 -11.73
C THR A 138 -4.96 -12.28 -10.29
N THR A 139 -4.12 -11.89 -9.34
CA THR A 139 -4.43 -11.98 -7.91
C THR A 139 -5.08 -10.70 -7.44
N VAL A 140 -6.26 -10.80 -6.83
CA VAL A 140 -6.98 -9.67 -6.23
C VAL A 140 -7.04 -9.86 -4.73
N THR A 141 -6.56 -8.87 -3.98
CA THR A 141 -6.47 -8.93 -2.52
C THR A 141 -7.08 -7.67 -1.89
N VAL A 142 -7.90 -7.86 -0.87
CA VAL A 142 -8.36 -6.80 0.03
C VAL A 142 -7.78 -7.07 1.42
N GLU A 143 -7.06 -6.12 1.97
CA GLU A 143 -6.45 -6.18 3.30
C GLU A 143 -7.12 -5.18 4.22
N HIS A 144 -7.56 -5.63 5.39
CA HIS A 144 -8.17 -4.79 6.42
C HIS A 144 -7.13 -4.47 7.48
N TRP A 145 -6.52 -3.29 7.37
CA TRP A 145 -5.54 -2.79 8.34
C TRP A 145 -6.22 -2.14 9.55
N GLU A 146 -7.52 -1.84 9.42
CA GLU A 146 -8.40 -1.29 10.46
C GLU A 146 -8.63 -2.26 11.64
N SER A 147 -8.40 -3.57 11.45
CA SER A 147 -8.75 -4.61 12.43
C SER A 147 -7.77 -4.74 13.61
N MET A 148 -6.67 -4.00 13.59
CA MET A 148 -5.76 -3.91 14.73
C MET A 148 -6.44 -3.06 15.82
N ARG A 149 -7.28 -3.70 16.64
CA ARG A 149 -7.82 -3.11 17.89
C ARG A 149 -6.65 -2.53 18.69
N PRO A 150 -6.88 -1.52 19.55
CA PRO A 150 -5.82 -1.05 20.44
C PRO A 150 -5.24 -2.25 21.19
N THR A 151 -3.98 -2.58 20.91
CA THR A 151 -3.22 -3.48 21.78
C THR A 151 -3.20 -2.83 23.15
N ALA A 152 -3.34 -3.62 24.22
CA ALA A 152 -3.20 -3.09 25.57
C ALA A 152 -1.91 -2.26 25.65
N LEU A 153 -1.97 -1.08 26.27
CA LEU A 153 -0.79 -0.25 26.44
C LEU A 153 0.28 -1.06 27.16
N LEU A 154 1.50 -1.02 26.64
CA LEU A 154 2.65 -1.60 27.31
C LEU A 154 2.84 -0.94 28.68
N ASP A 155 3.39 -1.67 29.64
CA ASP A 155 3.91 -1.00 30.82
C ASP A 155 5.04 -0.02 30.44
N VAL A 156 5.34 0.91 31.35
CA VAL A 156 6.30 1.99 31.10
C VAL A 156 7.69 1.43 30.78
N ALA A 157 8.15 0.44 31.55
CA ALA A 157 9.48 -0.14 31.38
C ALA A 157 9.63 -0.81 30.01
N LYS A 158 8.61 -1.57 29.57
CA LYS A 158 8.63 -2.22 28.27
C LYS A 158 8.53 -1.23 27.11
N PHE A 159 7.74 -0.18 27.28
CA PHE A 159 7.68 0.90 26.30
C PHE A 159 9.05 1.58 26.14
N GLU A 160 9.69 1.95 27.24
CA GLU A 160 11.01 2.59 27.25
C GLU A 160 12.09 1.68 26.65
N GLU A 161 12.08 0.39 26.97
CA GLU A 161 12.98 -0.62 26.39
C GLU A 161 12.88 -0.66 24.86
N LEU A 162 11.65 -0.69 24.32
CA LEU A 162 11.43 -0.76 22.87
C LEU A 162 11.69 0.58 22.16
N ALA A 163 11.48 1.71 22.85
CA ALA A 163 11.69 3.04 22.30
C ALA A 163 13.16 3.49 22.35
N ALA A 164 13.97 2.95 23.27
CA ALA A 164 15.35 3.38 23.49
C ALA A 164 16.23 3.44 22.22
N PRO A 165 16.21 2.44 21.31
CA PRO A 165 17.02 2.49 20.09
C PRO A 165 16.60 3.62 19.11
N LEU A 166 15.38 4.13 19.23
CA LEU A 166 14.88 5.22 18.39
C LEU A 166 15.45 6.58 18.83
N GLU A 167 15.85 6.68 20.09
CA GLU A 167 16.37 7.92 20.68
C GLU A 167 17.90 7.95 20.76
N ALA A 168 18.54 6.79 20.87
CA ALA A 168 19.98 6.63 20.98
C ALA A 168 20.76 7.16 19.74
N GLU A 169 21.80 7.95 19.99
CA GLU A 169 22.58 8.61 18.94
C GLU A 169 23.40 7.63 18.10
N ASP A 170 23.90 6.58 18.75
CA ASP A 170 24.77 5.53 18.23
C ASP A 170 24.02 4.37 17.56
N SER A 171 22.69 4.37 17.60
CA SER A 171 21.89 3.32 16.95
C SER A 171 22.09 3.31 15.43
N THR A 172 22.18 2.12 14.86
CA THR A 172 22.31 1.93 13.41
C THR A 172 20.95 2.15 12.70
N PRO A 173 20.94 2.41 11.38
CA PRO A 173 19.70 2.46 10.60
C PRO A 173 18.84 1.19 10.74
N GLU A 174 19.47 0.02 10.74
CA GLU A 174 18.82 -1.29 10.85
C GLU A 174 18.20 -1.49 12.23
N SER A 175 18.93 -1.14 13.29
CA SER A 175 18.41 -1.23 14.67
C SER A 175 17.21 -0.32 14.87
N ARG A 176 17.25 0.91 14.33
CA ARG A 176 16.08 1.80 14.33
C ARG A 176 14.92 1.22 13.54
N HIS A 177 15.18 0.65 12.36
CA HIS A 177 14.15 0.03 11.55
C HIS A 177 13.41 -1.08 12.32
N GLU A 178 14.15 -1.99 12.94
CA GLU A 178 13.59 -3.07 13.76
C GLU A 178 12.82 -2.52 14.97
N ALA A 179 13.38 -1.53 15.67
CA ALA A 179 12.73 -0.91 16.82
C ALA A 179 11.40 -0.23 16.45
N VAL A 180 11.31 0.45 15.30
CA VAL A 180 10.05 1.00 14.79
C VAL A 180 9.01 -0.10 14.59
N GLN A 181 9.39 -1.20 13.93
CA GLN A 181 8.49 -2.33 13.69
C GLN A 181 8.01 -2.96 15.00
N ARG A 182 8.92 -3.22 15.94
CA ARG A 182 8.60 -3.85 17.22
C ARG A 182 7.70 -2.97 18.08
N LEU A 183 8.01 -1.67 18.17
CA LEU A 183 7.22 -0.73 18.96
C LEU A 183 5.80 -0.57 18.37
N SER A 184 5.68 -0.39 17.06
CA SER A 184 4.39 -0.20 16.38
C SER A 184 3.53 -1.47 16.30
N ALA A 185 4.16 -2.65 16.27
CA ALA A 185 3.44 -3.93 16.38
C ALA A 185 2.95 -4.18 17.81
N ALA A 186 3.73 -3.78 18.81
CA ALA A 186 3.40 -3.97 20.21
C ALA A 186 2.34 -2.99 20.71
N GLU A 187 2.33 -1.75 20.21
CA GLU A 187 1.42 -0.72 20.68
C GLU A 187 1.05 0.29 19.60
N ARG A 188 -0.24 0.64 19.54
CA ARG A 188 -0.78 1.77 18.77
C ARG A 188 -1.38 2.80 19.70
N SER A 189 -0.64 3.86 20.00
CA SER A 189 -1.04 4.92 20.94
C SER A 189 -0.40 6.27 20.61
N PRO A 190 -0.90 7.38 21.20
CA PRO A 190 -0.30 8.71 21.03
C PRO A 190 1.18 8.78 21.43
N ARG A 191 1.62 8.07 22.48
CA ARG A 191 3.03 8.09 22.90
C ARG A 191 3.96 7.42 21.88
N VAL A 192 3.49 6.39 21.17
CA VAL A 192 4.25 5.79 20.05
C VAL A 192 4.36 6.81 18.91
N VAL A 193 3.26 7.48 18.58
CA VAL A 193 3.23 8.54 17.56
C VAL A 193 4.24 9.64 17.90
N ASP A 194 4.25 10.12 19.13
CA ASP A 194 5.19 11.16 19.60
C ASP A 194 6.65 10.72 19.43
N VAL A 195 6.99 9.49 19.84
CA VAL A 195 8.36 8.94 19.68
C VAL A 195 8.74 8.88 18.20
N LEU A 196 7.86 8.35 17.34
CA LEU A 196 8.12 8.23 15.91
C LEU A 196 8.26 9.61 15.24
N LEU A 197 7.45 10.59 15.61
CA LEU A 197 7.55 11.97 15.13
C LEU A 197 8.85 12.64 15.54
N ARG A 198 9.24 12.53 16.82
CA ARG A 198 10.55 13.02 17.29
C ARG A 198 11.71 12.34 16.58
N MET A 199 11.56 11.06 16.21
CA MET A 199 12.56 10.34 15.45
C MET A 199 12.68 10.90 14.02
N VAL A 200 11.58 10.97 13.27
CA VAL A 200 11.61 11.46 11.87
C VAL A 200 11.96 12.95 11.78
N ALA A 201 11.67 13.74 12.81
CA ALA A 201 12.12 15.11 12.92
C ALA A 201 13.66 15.21 12.92
N ARG A 202 14.35 14.28 13.57
CA ARG A 202 15.82 14.26 13.69
C ARG A 202 16.52 13.58 12.53
N LYS A 203 16.01 12.42 12.07
CA LYS A 203 16.66 11.58 11.04
C LYS A 203 15.61 10.95 10.11
N PRO A 204 15.87 10.86 8.79
CA PRO A 204 14.98 10.15 7.86
C PRO A 204 14.74 8.71 8.27
N SER A 205 13.48 8.24 8.15
CA SER A 205 13.14 6.83 8.30
C SER A 205 11.88 6.49 7.52
N LEU A 206 12.06 5.77 6.42
CA LEU A 206 10.96 5.31 5.57
C LEU A 206 9.98 4.42 6.35
N MET A 207 10.47 3.58 7.27
CA MET A 207 9.61 2.69 8.06
C MET A 207 8.73 3.47 9.04
N ALA A 208 9.27 4.47 9.75
CA ALA A 208 8.47 5.29 10.64
C ALA A 208 7.44 6.14 9.87
N LEU A 209 7.84 6.73 8.75
CA LEU A 209 6.93 7.47 7.87
C LEU A 209 5.81 6.57 7.32
N ARG A 210 6.13 5.31 6.97
CA ARG A 210 5.15 4.31 6.58
C ARG A 210 4.14 4.06 7.70
N ILE A 211 4.58 3.73 8.92
CA ILE A 211 3.68 3.48 10.06
C ILE A 211 2.80 4.70 10.35
N LEU A 212 3.38 5.89 10.43
CA LEU A 212 2.65 7.15 10.66
C LEU A 212 1.60 7.40 9.56
N SER A 213 1.93 7.09 8.31
CA SER A 213 0.99 7.21 7.18
C SER A 213 -0.14 6.17 7.22
N GLU A 214 0.12 4.96 7.73
CA GLU A 214 -0.91 3.93 7.90
C GLU A 214 -1.88 4.33 9.04
N TRP A 215 -1.39 5.08 10.02
CA TRP A 215 -2.18 5.54 11.15
C TRP A 215 -2.90 6.87 10.91
N GLY A 216 -2.60 7.57 9.81
CA GLY A 216 -3.23 8.85 9.47
C GLY A 216 -2.60 10.05 10.15
N GLU A 217 -1.36 9.95 10.63
CA GLU A 217 -0.65 11.00 11.35
C GLU A 217 -0.08 12.07 10.40
N VAL A 218 -0.97 12.92 9.85
CA VAL A 218 -0.66 13.91 8.79
C VAL A 218 0.46 14.88 9.16
N GLN A 219 0.68 15.13 10.45
CA GLN A 219 1.79 15.93 10.98
C GLN A 219 3.19 15.42 10.57
N ALA A 220 3.32 14.14 10.21
CA ALA A 220 4.56 13.56 9.71
C ALA A 220 4.90 14.03 8.27
N ARG A 221 3.92 14.53 7.52
CA ARG A 221 4.06 14.88 6.09
C ARG A 221 5.17 15.91 5.85
N GLN A 222 5.35 16.88 6.74
CA GLN A 222 6.42 17.88 6.62
C GLN A 222 7.82 17.25 6.61
N TYR A 223 8.04 16.21 7.43
CA TYR A 223 9.34 15.53 7.50
C TYR A 223 9.56 14.66 6.26
N LEU A 224 8.50 14.03 5.77
CA LEU A 224 8.53 13.33 4.48
C LEU A 224 8.88 14.28 3.33
N GLN A 225 8.30 15.47 3.28
CA GLN A 225 8.59 16.46 2.23
C GLN A 225 10.03 16.96 2.29
N ARG A 226 10.57 17.16 3.50
CA ARG A 226 12.01 17.43 3.68
C ARG A 226 12.86 16.28 3.11
N ASP A 227 12.51 15.04 3.43
CA ASP A 227 13.27 13.86 3.00
C ASP A 227 13.18 13.66 1.48
N LEU A 228 12.01 13.92 0.88
CA LEU A 228 11.81 13.96 -0.58
C LEU A 228 12.69 15.01 -1.25
N ALA A 229 12.76 16.22 -0.68
CA ALA A 229 13.58 17.30 -1.23
C ALA A 229 15.09 17.03 -1.14
N ALA A 230 15.51 16.20 -0.17
CA ALA A 230 16.90 15.80 0.03
C ALA A 230 17.31 14.58 -0.80
N LEU A 231 16.39 13.97 -1.56
CA LEU A 231 16.67 12.73 -2.28
C LEU A 231 17.64 12.96 -3.45
N THR A 232 18.73 12.20 -3.48
CA THR A 232 19.72 12.25 -4.57
C THR A 232 19.10 11.83 -5.91
N PRO A 233 19.40 12.56 -7.01
CA PRO A 233 19.00 12.14 -8.35
C PRO A 233 19.45 10.70 -8.65
N GLY A 234 18.55 9.89 -9.22
CA GLY A 234 18.83 8.50 -9.62
C GLY A 234 18.34 7.42 -8.67
N ASN A 235 17.88 7.76 -7.45
CA ASN A 235 17.24 6.78 -6.56
C ASN A 235 15.73 6.67 -6.82
N ALA A 236 15.36 6.06 -7.95
CA ALA A 236 13.96 5.98 -8.37
C ALA A 236 13.07 5.10 -7.46
N ALA A 237 13.67 4.14 -6.74
CA ALA A 237 12.94 3.28 -5.81
C ALA A 237 12.47 4.06 -4.57
N ASP A 238 13.38 4.79 -3.93
CA ASP A 238 13.04 5.62 -2.77
C ASP A 238 12.14 6.79 -3.19
N LEU A 239 12.38 7.39 -4.37
CA LEU A 239 11.50 8.43 -4.91
C LEU A 239 10.06 7.92 -5.02
N TRP A 240 9.88 6.69 -5.51
CA TRP A 240 8.55 6.10 -5.69
C TRP A 240 7.88 5.84 -4.35
N ALA A 241 8.60 5.23 -3.41
CA ALA A 241 8.09 4.94 -2.08
C ALA A 241 7.70 6.22 -1.33
N LEU A 242 8.57 7.22 -1.30
CA LEU A 242 8.32 8.48 -0.62
C LEU A 242 7.21 9.29 -1.30
N THR A 243 7.13 9.28 -2.63
CA THR A 243 6.02 9.95 -3.36
C THR A 243 4.68 9.27 -3.05
N ALA A 244 4.63 7.94 -3.02
CA ALA A 244 3.42 7.21 -2.65
C ALA A 244 2.97 7.54 -1.21
N LEU A 245 3.92 7.63 -0.27
CA LEU A 245 3.61 8.06 1.11
C LEU A 245 3.11 9.51 1.16
N ASP A 246 3.64 10.43 0.35
CA ASP A 246 3.19 11.83 0.37
C ASP A 246 1.75 11.95 -0.13
N ARG A 247 1.42 11.22 -1.20
CA ARG A 247 0.04 11.11 -1.69
C ARG A 247 -0.89 10.45 -0.70
N ARG A 248 -0.41 9.46 0.06
CA ARG A 248 -1.17 8.86 1.15
C ARG A 248 -1.49 9.88 2.25
N PHE A 249 -0.51 10.68 2.68
CA PHE A 249 -0.74 11.76 3.66
C PHE A 249 -1.66 12.85 3.11
N GLU A 250 -1.51 13.24 1.85
CA GLU A 250 -2.41 14.18 1.17
C GLU A 250 -3.86 13.68 1.19
N ALA A 251 -4.06 12.38 0.93
CA ALA A 251 -5.37 11.77 0.97
C ALA A 251 -5.98 11.78 2.38
N TRP A 252 -5.19 11.52 3.42
CA TRP A 252 -5.63 11.67 4.81
C TRP A 252 -5.99 13.11 5.16
N GLU A 253 -5.18 14.08 4.73
CA GLU A 253 -5.42 15.50 4.96
C GLU A 253 -6.71 15.98 4.28
N ALA A 254 -6.98 15.52 3.06
CA ALA A 254 -8.22 15.78 2.34
C ALA A 254 -9.47 15.22 3.05
N LEU A 255 -9.31 14.17 3.86
CA LEU A 255 -10.39 13.62 4.68
C LEU A 255 -10.65 14.44 5.94
N ALA A 256 -9.60 15.00 6.54
CA ALA A 256 -9.70 15.86 7.73
C ALA A 256 -10.35 17.23 7.41
N HIS A 257 -10.25 17.69 6.16
CA HIS A 257 -10.82 18.94 5.67
C HIS A 257 -11.76 18.69 4.48
N PRO A 258 -12.96 18.11 4.70
CA PRO A 258 -13.91 17.88 3.62
C PRO A 258 -14.41 19.23 3.08
N VAL A 259 -14.01 19.56 1.85
CA VAL A 259 -14.54 20.68 1.05
C VAL A 259 -16.00 20.44 0.70
#